data_AF-A0A934DUV9-F1
#
_entry.id   AF-A0A934DUV9-F1
#
_cell.length_a   1.000
_cell.length_b   1.000
_cell.length_c   1.000
_cell.angle_alpha   90.00
_cell.angle_beta   90.00
_cell.angle_gamma   90.00
#
_symmetry.space_group_name_H-M   'P 1'
#
loop_
_entity.id
_entity.type
_entity.pdbx_description
1 polymer ?
#
loop_
_entity_poly.entity_id
_entity_poly.type
_entity_poly.pdbx_seq_one_letter_code
_entity_poly.pdbx_strand_id
1 'polypeptide(L)'
;MKTHPAFVVYAINSLILVLNITFLWVYSGLVRGKKKTVWNPEDTTTVAKGAAVIVQEPAEVARVLRAHNNAVVNILPFLVLAFVLVGLNVPAMEAWILFGSFSFFRWMHSLMYLGGKQPFRTLVFVGGLLATLAVMVEIVRFTLAG
;
A
#
# COMPACT_ATOMS: atom_id res chain seq x y z
N MET A 1 11.42 29.05 3.26
CA MET A 1 10.68 28.47 2.12
C MET A 1 9.32 28.03 2.62
N LYS A 2 8.21 28.68 2.24
CA LYS A 2 6.87 28.24 2.66
C LYS A 2 6.57 26.93 1.93
N THR A 3 6.21 25.87 2.66
CA THR A 3 5.85 24.58 2.07
C THR A 3 4.58 24.72 1.25
N HIS A 4 4.57 24.21 0.02
CA HIS A 4 3.37 24.20 -0.82
C HIS A 4 2.26 23.41 -0.09
N PRO A 5 1.07 23.98 0.14
CA PRO A 5 0.04 23.32 0.95
C PRO A 5 -0.32 21.90 0.47
N ALA A 6 -0.43 21.67 -0.85
CA ALA A 6 -0.69 20.31 -1.36
C ALA A 6 0.50 19.35 -1.19
N PHE A 7 1.73 19.86 -1.12
CA PHE A 7 2.90 19.03 -0.82
C PHE A 7 2.85 18.50 0.62
N VAL A 8 2.35 19.30 1.58
CA VAL A 8 2.13 18.84 2.96
C VAL A 8 1.12 17.69 2.98
N VAL A 9 0.02 17.81 2.24
CA VAL A 9 -0.99 16.75 2.12
C VAL A 9 -0.41 15.48 1.51
N TYR A 10 0.37 15.63 0.44
CA TYR A 10 1.08 14.52 -0.18
C TYR A 10 2.05 13.84 0.78
N ALA A 11 2.86 14.59 1.53
CA ALA A 11 3.82 14.04 2.48
C ALA A 11 3.14 13.22 3.60
N ILE A 12 2.05 13.74 4.16
CA ILE A 12 1.27 13.04 5.19
C ILE A 12 0.68 11.74 4.63
N ASN A 13 0.03 11.80 3.47
CA ASN A 13 -0.56 10.61 2.85
C ASN A 13 0.51 9.59 2.41
N SER A 14 1.66 10.06 1.93
CA SER A 14 2.81 9.21 1.61
C SER A 14 3.29 8.44 2.84
N LEU A 15 3.43 9.11 3.99
CA LEU A 15 3.78 8.45 5.25
C LEU A 15 2.73 7.38 5.64
N ILE A 16 1.44 7.71 5.56
CA ILE A 16 0.35 6.78 5.87
C ILE A 16 0.40 5.54 4.96
N LEU A 17 0.63 5.73 3.66
CA LEU A 17 0.67 4.66 2.67
C LEU A 17 1.93 3.80 2.77
N VAL A 18 3.10 4.43 2.96
CA VAL A 18 4.37 3.72 3.20
C VAL A 18 4.28 2.92 4.50
N LEU A 19 3.65 3.46 5.54
CA LEU A 19 3.40 2.72 6.78
C LEU A 19 2.53 1.47 6.53
N ASN A 20 1.58 1.51 5.59
CA ASN A 20 0.77 0.34 5.23
C ASN A 20 1.63 -0.79 4.63
N ILE A 21 2.50 -0.45 3.67
CA ILE A 21 3.40 -1.41 3.04
C ILE A 21 4.39 -1.97 4.07
N THR A 22 5.02 -1.10 4.86
CA THR A 22 5.97 -1.49 5.91
C THR A 22 5.30 -2.38 6.96
N PHE A 23 4.08 -2.04 7.38
CA PHE A 23 3.31 -2.87 8.30
C PHE A 23 3.09 -4.28 7.74
N LEU A 24 2.63 -4.41 6.48
CA LEU A 24 2.41 -5.71 5.85
C LEU A 24 3.70 -6.51 5.71
N TRP A 25 4.81 -5.85 5.37
CA TRP A 25 6.12 -6.49 5.27
C TRP A 25 6.56 -7.07 6.62
N VAL A 26 6.58 -6.24 7.67
CA VAL A 26 6.94 -6.66 9.03
C VAL A 26 6.00 -7.76 9.54
N TYR A 27 4.70 -7.61 9.31
CA TYR A 27 3.72 -8.60 9.73
C TYR A 27 3.94 -9.96 9.05
N SER A 28 4.39 -9.99 7.79
CA SER A 28 4.73 -11.23 7.10
C SER A 28 5.87 -11.98 7.79
N GLY A 29 6.89 -11.26 8.28
CA GLY A 29 7.99 -11.81 9.07
C GLY A 29 7.52 -12.38 10.41
N LEU A 30 6.62 -11.66 11.11
CA LEU A 30 6.03 -12.14 12.37
C LEU A 30 5.21 -13.42 12.18
N VAL A 31 4.41 -13.49 11.12
CA VAL A 31 3.62 -14.70 10.80
C VAL A 31 4.55 -15.87 10.41
N ARG A 32 5.62 -15.60 9.64
CA ARG A 32 6.63 -16.60 9.28
C ARG A 32 7.33 -17.16 10.51
N GLY A 33 7.75 -16.31 11.45
CA GLY A 33 8.43 -16.73 12.68
C GLY A 33 7.60 -17.73 13.51
N LYS A 34 6.26 -17.63 13.47
CA LYS A 34 5.36 -18.59 14.13
C LYS A 34 5.31 -19.97 13.46
N LYS A 35 5.69 -20.08 12.19
CA LYS A 35 5.63 -21.33 11.43
C LYS A 35 6.91 -22.17 11.52
N LYS A 36 8.03 -21.61 12.00
CA LYS A 36 9.35 -22.28 12.07
C LYS A 36 9.77 -22.94 10.73
N THR A 37 9.46 -22.27 9.63
CA THR A 37 9.81 -22.69 8.26
C THR A 37 10.71 -21.65 7.62
N VAL A 38 11.69 -22.10 6.84
CA VAL A 38 12.62 -21.23 6.11
C VAL A 38 12.59 -21.55 4.62
N TRP A 39 12.83 -20.51 3.81
CA TRP A 39 12.95 -20.68 2.37
C TRP A 39 14.39 -21.03 1.98
N ASN A 40 15.34 -20.31 2.57
CA ASN A 40 16.74 -20.48 2.25
C ASN A 40 17.38 -21.52 3.20
N PRO A 41 18.10 -22.53 2.69
CA PRO A 41 18.69 -23.57 3.53
C PRO A 41 19.66 -23.03 4.60
N GLU A 42 20.39 -21.95 4.33
CA GLU A 42 21.33 -21.33 5.26
C GLU A 42 20.63 -20.79 6.52
N ASP A 43 19.36 -20.40 6.40
CA ASP A 43 18.55 -19.89 7.52
C ASP A 43 18.29 -20.97 8.56
N THR A 44 18.40 -22.26 8.21
CA THR A 44 18.28 -23.39 9.16
C THR A 44 19.39 -23.43 10.20
N THR A 45 20.49 -22.69 9.99
CA THR A 45 21.65 -22.64 10.88
C THR A 45 21.88 -21.26 11.49
N THR A 46 21.41 -20.19 10.82
CA THR A 46 21.66 -18.80 11.20
C THR A 46 20.44 -18.11 11.81
N VAL A 47 19.28 -18.16 11.13
CA VAL A 47 18.08 -17.36 11.47
C VAL A 47 17.07 -18.15 12.29
N ALA A 48 16.78 -19.39 11.89
CA ALA A 48 15.82 -20.27 12.55
C ALA A 48 16.40 -21.68 12.67
N LYS A 49 17.22 -21.87 13.71
CA LYS A 49 17.95 -23.12 13.95
C LYS A 49 17.02 -24.33 13.98
N GLY A 50 17.24 -25.30 13.08
CA GLY A 50 16.45 -26.52 12.97
C GLY A 50 15.07 -26.35 12.32
N ALA A 51 14.80 -25.20 11.68
CA ALA A 51 13.59 -25.00 10.89
C ALA A 51 13.54 -25.92 9.65
N ALA A 52 12.33 -26.26 9.22
CA ALA A 52 12.15 -27.01 7.97
C ALA A 52 12.35 -26.09 6.76
N VAL A 53 13.13 -26.55 5.77
CA VAL A 53 13.23 -25.90 4.47
C VAL A 53 11.97 -26.21 3.66
N ILE A 54 11.32 -25.17 3.15
CA ILE A 54 10.07 -25.27 2.39
C ILE A 54 10.23 -24.72 0.98
N VAL A 55 9.50 -25.33 0.04
CA VAL A 55 9.43 -24.88 -1.37
C VAL A 55 8.18 -24.03 -1.63
N GLN A 56 7.28 -23.93 -0.65
CA GLN A 56 6.07 -23.13 -0.72
C GLN A 56 5.76 -22.47 0.61
N GLU A 57 5.44 -21.18 0.57
CA GLU A 57 5.07 -20.40 1.75
C GLU A 57 3.84 -20.98 2.47
N PRO A 58 3.84 -21.02 3.82
CA PRO A 58 2.65 -21.38 4.58
C PRO A 58 1.48 -20.46 4.16
N ALA A 59 0.27 -21.01 4.08
CA ALA A 59 -0.88 -20.30 3.53
C ALA A 59 -1.15 -18.93 4.18
N GLU A 60 -0.88 -18.81 5.49
CA GLU A 60 -0.98 -17.56 6.25
C GLU A 60 0.08 -16.53 5.83
N VAL A 61 1.34 -16.93 5.68
CA VAL A 61 2.43 -16.06 5.20
C VAL A 61 2.14 -15.62 3.76
N ALA A 62 1.78 -16.57 2.89
CA ALA A 62 1.42 -16.30 1.51
C ALA A 62 0.24 -15.31 1.40
N ARG A 63 -0.72 -15.34 2.34
CA ARG A 63 -1.82 -14.38 2.39
C ARG A 63 -1.31 -12.96 2.68
N VAL A 64 -0.45 -12.79 3.68
CA VAL A 64 0.14 -11.48 3.99
C VAL A 64 0.95 -10.96 2.80
N LEU A 65 1.76 -11.81 2.18
CA LEU A 65 2.56 -11.43 1.01
C LEU A 65 1.72 -11.03 -0.20
N ARG A 66 0.58 -11.70 -0.44
CA ARG A 66 -0.37 -11.24 -1.47
C ARG A 66 -0.99 -9.87 -1.14
N ALA A 67 -1.32 -9.62 0.13
CA ALA A 67 -1.82 -8.31 0.56
C ALA A 67 -0.74 -7.23 0.37
N HIS A 68 0.51 -7.52 0.76
CA HIS A 68 1.67 -6.65 0.57
C HIS A 68 1.89 -6.33 -0.90
N ASN A 69 1.96 -7.35 -1.77
CA ASN A 69 2.16 -7.14 -3.20
C ASN A 69 1.03 -6.31 -3.83
N ASN A 70 -0.22 -6.55 -3.43
CA ASN A 70 -1.32 -5.71 -3.87
C ASN A 70 -1.17 -4.26 -3.40
N ALA A 71 -0.77 -4.04 -2.14
CA ALA A 71 -0.51 -2.71 -1.62
C ALA A 71 0.60 -2.00 -2.41
N VAL A 72 1.75 -2.64 -2.62
CA VAL A 72 2.88 -2.09 -3.39
C VAL A 72 2.45 -1.69 -4.81
N VAL A 73 1.83 -2.61 -5.56
CA VAL A 73 1.45 -2.39 -6.97
C VAL A 73 0.43 -1.27 -7.13
N ASN A 74 -0.39 -0.97 -6.12
CA ASN A 74 -1.36 0.13 -6.18
C ASN A 74 -0.80 1.43 -5.62
N ILE A 75 -0.06 1.37 -4.51
CA ILE A 75 0.45 2.56 -3.81
C ILE A 75 1.56 3.24 -4.60
N LEU A 76 2.51 2.49 -5.18
CA LEU A 76 3.63 3.12 -5.88
C LEU A 76 3.17 3.96 -7.09
N PRO A 77 2.31 3.46 -8.01
CA PRO A 77 1.79 4.30 -9.09
C PRO A 77 0.97 5.47 -8.56
N PHE A 78 0.18 5.27 -7.50
CA PHE A 78 -0.59 6.36 -6.91
C PHE A 78 0.30 7.49 -6.37
N LEU A 79 1.39 7.17 -5.66
CA LEU A 79 2.32 8.17 -5.14
C LEU A 79 2.97 8.97 -6.28
N VAL A 80 3.34 8.30 -7.38
CA VAL A 80 3.87 8.98 -8.57
C VAL A 80 2.83 9.96 -9.15
N LEU A 81 1.59 9.51 -9.35
CA LEU A 81 0.52 10.35 -9.90
C LEU A 81 0.16 11.51 -8.96
N ALA A 82 0.07 11.25 -7.65
CA ALA A 82 -0.19 12.28 -6.66
C ALA A 82 0.91 13.34 -6.63
N PHE A 83 2.18 12.93 -6.80
CA PHE A 83 3.30 13.86 -6.89
C PHE A 83 3.23 14.73 -8.15
N VAL A 84 2.86 14.16 -9.30
CA VAL A 84 2.61 14.94 -10.53
C VAL A 84 1.53 15.99 -10.28
N LEU A 85 0.43 15.62 -9.64
CA LEU A 85 -0.68 16.54 -9.36
C LEU A 85 -0.28 17.67 -8.38
N VAL A 86 0.62 17.40 -7.43
CA VAL A 86 1.24 18.45 -6.60
C VAL A 86 2.07 19.42 -7.46
N GLY A 87 2.83 18.91 -8.43
CA GLY A 87 3.58 19.74 -9.39
C GLY A 87 2.71 20.62 -10.27
N LEU A 88 1.46 20.22 -10.51
CA LEU A 88 0.42 21.00 -11.19
C LEU A 88 -0.29 22.02 -10.27
N ASN A 89 0.21 22.22 -9.04
CA ASN A 89 -0.33 23.17 -8.06
C ASN A 89 -1.81 22.93 -7.70
N VAL A 90 -2.22 21.65 -7.58
CA VAL A 90 -3.56 21.30 -7.10
C VAL A 90 -3.87 21.98 -5.76
N PRO A 91 -5.09 22.50 -5.54
CA PRO A 91 -5.49 23.06 -4.25
C PRO A 91 -5.40 22.02 -3.12
N ALA A 92 -5.01 22.46 -1.91
CA ALA A 92 -4.83 21.56 -0.77
C ALA A 92 -6.09 20.77 -0.39
N MET A 93 -7.27 21.39 -0.51
CA MET A 93 -8.54 20.71 -0.24
C MET A 93 -8.78 19.54 -1.20
N GLU A 94 -8.52 19.77 -2.49
CA GLU A 94 -8.67 18.75 -3.53
C GLU A 94 -7.64 17.62 -3.34
N ALA A 95 -6.40 17.95 -3.01
CA ALA A 95 -5.38 16.97 -2.60
C ALA A 95 -5.83 16.12 -1.40
N TRP A 96 -6.48 16.71 -0.39
CA TRP A 96 -6.97 15.95 0.77
C TRP A 96 -8.04 14.96 0.39
N ILE A 97 -8.99 15.36 -0.47
CA ILE A 97 -10.06 14.50 -0.94
C ILE A 97 -9.48 13.33 -1.73
N LEU A 98 -8.62 13.60 -2.72
CA LEU A 98 -8.08 12.57 -3.60
C LEU A 98 -7.10 11.64 -2.87
N PHE A 99 -6.11 12.21 -2.16
CA PHE A 99 -5.04 11.44 -1.51
C PHE A 99 -5.54 10.74 -0.25
N GLY A 100 -6.37 11.43 0.54
CA GLY A 100 -7.00 10.88 1.73
C GLY A 100 -7.92 9.71 1.40
N SER A 101 -8.75 9.82 0.35
CA SER A 101 -9.65 8.72 -0.06
C SER A 101 -8.88 7.47 -0.44
N PHE A 102 -7.82 7.61 -1.26
CA PHE A 102 -6.99 6.47 -1.62
C PHE A 102 -6.32 5.84 -0.39
N SER A 103 -5.72 6.65 0.49
CA SER A 103 -5.11 6.19 1.74
C SER A 103 -6.09 5.39 2.61
N PHE A 104 -7.32 5.90 2.79
CA PHE A 104 -8.38 5.20 3.51
C PHE A 104 -8.68 3.84 2.89
N PHE A 105 -8.95 3.79 1.58
CA PHE A 105 -9.26 2.54 0.90
C PHE A 105 -8.11 1.53 0.93
N ARG A 106 -6.85 1.97 0.93
CA ARG A 106 -5.69 1.08 1.03
C ARG A 106 -5.56 0.45 2.41
N TRP A 107 -5.73 1.23 3.48
CA TRP A 107 -5.74 0.67 4.81
C TRP A 107 -6.90 -0.30 5.01
N MET A 108 -8.12 0.07 4.60
CA MET A 108 -9.27 -0.82 4.69
C MET A 108 -9.07 -2.10 3.87
N HIS A 109 -8.52 -2.00 2.67
CA HIS A 109 -8.22 -3.18 1.86
C HIS A 109 -7.25 -4.13 2.55
N SER A 110 -6.13 -3.61 3.07
CA SER A 110 -5.13 -4.42 3.78
C SER A 110 -5.76 -5.13 4.99
N LEU A 111 -6.58 -4.44 5.80
CA LEU A 111 -7.26 -5.04 6.94
C LEU A 111 -8.27 -6.13 6.52
N MET A 112 -9.12 -5.86 5.53
CA MET A 112 -10.10 -6.84 5.04
C MET A 112 -9.42 -8.04 4.36
N TYR A 113 -8.27 -7.82 3.70
CA TYR A 113 -7.49 -8.88 3.08
C TYR A 113 -6.93 -9.83 4.13
N LEU A 114 -6.28 -9.29 5.17
CA LEU A 114 -5.74 -10.10 6.26
C LEU A 114 -6.86 -10.86 6.99
N GLY A 115 -7.98 -10.19 7.26
CA GLY A 115 -9.15 -10.78 7.90
C GLY A 115 -9.98 -11.74 7.03
N GLY A 116 -9.66 -11.89 5.73
CA GLY A 116 -10.42 -12.72 4.80
C GLY A 116 -11.88 -12.30 4.61
N LYS A 117 -12.17 -10.99 4.73
CA LYS A 117 -13.54 -10.45 4.77
C LYS A 117 -14.06 -10.11 3.37
N GLN A 118 -14.65 -11.10 2.70
CA GLN A 118 -15.45 -10.86 1.49
C GLN A 118 -16.90 -10.51 1.85
N PRO A 119 -17.63 -9.71 1.03
CA PRO A 119 -17.20 -9.05 -0.21
C PRO A 119 -16.45 -7.73 0.01
N PHE A 120 -16.30 -7.30 1.27
CA PHE A 120 -15.75 -6.00 1.64
C PHE A 120 -14.37 -5.73 1.07
N ARG A 121 -13.49 -6.75 1.05
CA ARG A 121 -12.18 -6.66 0.40
C ARG A 121 -12.28 -6.16 -1.05
N THR A 122 -13.21 -6.72 -1.84
CA THR A 122 -13.39 -6.29 -3.23
C THR A 122 -13.95 -4.86 -3.31
N LEU A 123 -14.91 -4.51 -2.46
CA LEU A 123 -15.51 -3.17 -2.47
C LEU A 123 -14.47 -2.07 -2.19
N VAL A 124 -13.62 -2.26 -1.17
CA VAL A 124 -12.57 -1.28 -0.84
C VAL A 124 -11.39 -1.33 -1.82
N PHE A 125 -11.21 -2.45 -2.54
CA PHE A 125 -10.32 -2.48 -3.70
C PHE A 125 -10.80 -1.55 -4.81
N VAL A 126 -12.09 -1.69 -5.19
CA VAL A 126 -12.71 -0.86 -6.22
C VAL A 126 -12.70 0.62 -5.82
N GLY A 127 -13.00 0.94 -4.55
CA GLY A 127 -12.90 2.33 -4.06
C GLY A 127 -11.49 2.93 -4.22
N GLY A 128 -10.45 2.15 -3.93
CA GLY A 128 -9.06 2.56 -4.15
C GLY A 128 -8.75 2.78 -5.63
N LEU A 129 -9.20 1.88 -6.51
CA LEU A 129 -9.05 2.02 -7.95
C LEU A 129 -9.73 3.28 -8.49
N LEU A 130 -10.96 3.56 -8.04
CA LEU A 130 -11.68 4.77 -8.42
C LEU A 130 -10.97 6.05 -7.95
N ALA A 131 -10.37 6.04 -6.76
CA ALA A 131 -9.57 7.17 -6.27
C ALA A 131 -8.32 7.39 -7.14
N THR A 132 -7.64 6.32 -7.59
CA THR A 132 -6.53 6.44 -8.54
C THR A 132 -6.97 7.00 -9.89
N LEU A 133 -8.10 6.51 -10.43
CA LEU A 133 -8.66 7.03 -11.68
C LEU A 133 -9.06 8.50 -11.57
N ALA A 134 -9.62 8.91 -10.43
CA ALA A 134 -9.93 10.32 -10.18
C ALA A 134 -8.67 11.20 -10.24
N VAL A 135 -7.55 10.78 -9.62
CA VAL A 135 -6.27 11.49 -9.75
C VAL A 135 -5.79 11.56 -11.21
N MET A 136 -5.91 10.49 -11.99
CA MET A 136 -5.54 10.50 -13.41
C MET A 136 -6.39 11.50 -14.22
N VAL A 137 -7.70 11.55 -13.98
CA VAL A 137 -8.60 12.51 -14.61
C VAL A 137 -8.23 13.94 -14.22
N GLU A 138 -7.92 14.17 -12.95
CA GLU A 138 -7.50 15.49 -12.46
C GLU A 138 -6.19 15.95 -13.07
N ILE A 139 -5.21 15.04 -13.25
CA ILE A 139 -3.98 15.36 -13.99
C ILE A 139 -4.32 15.87 -15.40
N VAL A 140 -5.21 15.18 -16.13
CA VAL A 140 -5.64 15.61 -17.48
C VAL A 140 -6.36 16.96 -17.43
N ARG A 141 -7.23 17.18 -16.43
CA ARG A 141 -7.94 18.46 -16.28
C ARG A 141 -6.97 19.61 -16.07
N PHE A 142 -6.01 19.47 -15.15
CA PHE A 142 -5.03 20.52 -14.85
C PHE A 142 -4.06 20.76 -16.01
N THR A 143 -3.67 19.73 -16.78
CA THR A 143 -2.78 19.92 -17.92
C THR A 143 -3.46 20.56 -19.13
N LEU A 144 -4.76 20.34 -19.34
CA LEU A 144 -5.50 20.94 -20.45
C LEU A 144 -6.08 22.33 -20.13
N ALA A 145 -6.23 22.66 -18.84
CA ALA A 145 -6.76 23.95 -18.39
C ALA A 145 -5.68 25.01 -18.13
N GLY A 146 -4.39 24.63 -18.14
CA GLY A 146 -3.24 25.53 -18.04
C GLY A 146 -2.72 25.94 -19.41
#